data_AF-A0A1Z4BT96-F1
#
_entry.id   AF-A0A1Z4BT96-F1
#
_cell.length_a   1.000
_cell.length_b   1.000
_cell.length_c   1.000
_cell.angle_alpha   90.00
_cell.angle_beta   90.00
_cell.angle_gamma   90.00
#
_symmetry.space_group_name_H-M   'P 1'
#
loop_
_entity.id
_entity.type
_entity.pdbx_description
1 polymer ?
#
loop_
_entity_poly.entity_id
_entity_poly.type
_entity_poly.pdbx_seq_one_letter_code
_entity_poly.pdbx_strand_id
1 'polypeptide(L)'
;MKLNALKPTAIALLSLFAITSCVKDDDYDIPNPEGEKTLPPFSGQVVSFDTAIGKAVTNVTTYGADEAIEGYVISSDEAGNFYQKIYIQNEDKTKGVTVAINKTGLYTDFPLGAKVQLRLKGLTSQVNNGGVDFGSGIFQANNGRTSVGRMSEAIAKNHLFDKGGVRKTLAELAKADTSINTLKVEANINQLITLKGVHFKTEDVGKNMHQKANDTRQGTDYTLTDAQGNTIPFRTSRYAKFKDEKVPAGTLDVTGILTKYGQNWQFMISNYADIVVNGGTSTGTQTNTQTNTTVETVEASTATAANFVEGKKVKLHGNLKVEGSRAYILFSDGTKIQLYTKNFSKISKENKDNLKVNGKEVTVTGTFGKHNTTLQIAYEQDSDLVWGSGNNNPQPPAETIEASTATVAVFEENKVVTMHGVLVSKGGKGYFKLGDGTLIQVYSSTKNINETKEKIAMGGYEVTIKGTFGLHNGTKQIQYTKAEDVTFGQAPATPTYEALDASTATIANYADGKYVKLTGTIITQKNGKYTDSYITLSDGNKIKLFPANSASISKAKTDSLKKDGQKVTVSGKFEDYIDNKGAKIYELIYIKDSDVEIQ
;
A
#
# COMPACT_ATOMS: atom_id res chain seq x y z
N MET A 1 38.29 10.05 78.05
CA MET A 1 38.06 8.69 77.53
C MET A 1 37.39 8.85 76.17
N LYS A 2 38.15 8.78 75.07
CA LYS A 2 38.13 7.69 74.08
C LYS A 2 36.73 7.31 73.54
N LEU A 3 36.57 7.62 72.24
CA LEU A 3 35.96 6.86 71.14
C LEU A 3 34.56 6.21 71.33
N ASN A 4 33.65 6.46 70.37
CA ASN A 4 33.42 5.48 69.30
C ASN A 4 32.52 6.00 68.17
N ALA A 5 32.93 5.68 66.95
CA ALA A 5 32.19 5.84 65.71
C ALA A 5 31.01 4.86 65.63
N LEU A 6 29.87 5.30 65.09
CA LEU A 6 28.86 4.39 64.53
C LEU A 6 28.33 4.92 63.18
N LYS A 7 28.89 4.33 62.13
CA LYS A 7 28.37 3.90 60.81
C LYS A 7 27.26 4.72 60.09
N PRO A 8 27.46 5.05 58.80
CA PRO A 8 26.42 5.54 57.92
C PRO A 8 25.55 4.37 57.43
N THR A 9 24.58 3.94 58.23
CA THR A 9 23.54 2.97 57.81
C THR A 9 22.15 3.59 57.70
N ALA A 10 22.04 4.92 57.70
CA ALA A 10 20.77 5.64 57.55
C ALA A 10 20.57 6.33 56.18
N ILE A 11 21.44 6.06 55.20
CA ILE A 11 21.26 6.49 53.80
C ILE A 11 21.37 5.26 52.90
N ALA A 12 20.47 4.29 53.13
CA ALA A 12 20.33 3.11 52.27
C ALA A 12 18.91 2.54 52.39
N LEU A 13 17.88 3.38 52.54
CA LEU A 13 16.48 2.94 52.58
C LEU A 13 15.52 3.92 51.91
N LEU A 14 15.99 4.65 50.90
CA LEU A 14 15.18 5.56 50.09
C LEU A 14 15.46 5.42 48.57
N SER A 15 15.99 4.27 48.16
CA SER A 15 16.34 3.97 46.77
C SER A 15 15.99 2.53 46.36
N LEU A 16 14.91 1.96 46.91
CA LEU A 16 14.50 0.57 46.64
C LEU A 16 13.01 0.35 46.34
N PHE A 17 12.27 1.38 45.89
CA PHE A 17 10.89 1.23 45.41
C PHE A 17 10.63 2.01 44.11
N ALA A 18 11.46 1.80 43.09
CA ALA A 18 11.25 2.41 41.77
C ALA A 18 11.53 1.44 40.62
N ILE A 19 11.02 0.20 40.67
CA ILE A 19 10.91 -0.69 39.50
C ILE A 19 9.95 -1.87 39.79
N THR A 20 8.64 -1.60 39.91
CA THR A 20 7.60 -2.60 39.58
C THR A 20 6.35 -1.90 39.04
N SER A 21 6.52 -1.14 37.97
CA SER A 21 5.46 -0.95 36.99
C SER A 21 6.10 -0.86 35.62
N CYS A 22 6.84 -1.92 35.26
CA CYS A 22 6.92 -2.26 33.85
C CYS A 22 5.51 -2.66 33.44
N VAL A 23 4.72 -1.70 32.99
CA VAL A 23 3.77 -2.00 31.93
C VAL A 23 4.65 -2.55 30.80
N LYS A 24 4.46 -3.82 30.45
CA LYS A 24 4.89 -4.31 29.13
C LYS A 24 4.09 -3.51 28.12
N ASP A 25 4.64 -2.38 27.67
CA ASP A 25 4.06 -1.49 26.67
C ASP A 25 5.05 -1.30 25.50
N ASP A 26 5.84 -2.35 25.21
CA ASP A 26 6.76 -2.41 24.07
C ASP A 26 6.24 -3.28 22.92
N ASP A 27 4.95 -3.64 22.92
CA ASP A 27 4.29 -4.16 21.71
C ASP A 27 3.64 -2.98 20.96
N TYR A 28 4.47 -2.10 20.40
CA TYR A 28 4.02 -1.32 19.25
C TYR A 28 3.82 -2.32 18.12
N ASP A 29 2.57 -2.79 17.95
CA ASP A 29 2.16 -3.53 16.76
C ASP A 29 2.65 -2.77 15.53
N ILE A 30 3.64 -3.34 14.85
CA ILE A 30 4.11 -2.85 13.56
C ILE A 30 2.87 -2.84 12.65
N PRO A 31 2.47 -1.69 12.09
CA PRO A 31 1.31 -1.64 11.22
C PRO A 31 1.47 -2.70 10.12
N ASN A 32 0.49 -3.59 9.97
CA ASN A 32 0.58 -4.66 8.98
C ASN A 32 0.86 -4.03 7.59
N PRO A 33 1.92 -4.46 6.87
CA PRO A 33 2.27 -3.90 5.56
C PRO A 33 1.17 -4.05 4.51
N GLU A 34 0.22 -4.96 4.71
CA GLU A 34 -0.96 -5.16 3.87
C GLU A 34 -2.13 -4.23 4.24
N GLY A 35 -1.98 -3.43 5.30
CA GLY A 35 -2.98 -2.51 5.82
C GLY A 35 -4.05 -3.18 6.69
N GLU A 36 -3.90 -4.47 7.02
CA GLU A 36 -4.84 -5.14 7.92
C GLU A 36 -4.76 -4.56 9.33
N LYS A 37 -5.92 -4.47 9.98
CA LYS A 37 -6.08 -3.99 11.36
C LYS A 37 -5.90 -5.16 12.32
N THR A 38 -5.12 -4.96 13.38
CA THR A 38 -5.12 -5.89 14.52
C THR A 38 -6.52 -5.98 15.11
N LEU A 39 -7.12 -7.17 15.09
CA LEU A 39 -8.40 -7.41 15.73
C LEU A 39 -8.18 -7.79 17.20
N PRO A 40 -9.15 -7.52 18.10
CA PRO A 40 -9.10 -8.06 19.45
C PRO A 40 -8.90 -9.58 19.44
N PRO A 41 -8.20 -10.19 20.40
CA PRO A 41 -7.98 -11.64 20.42
C PRO A 41 -9.28 -12.43 20.23
N PHE A 42 -9.20 -13.51 19.47
CA PHE A 42 -10.32 -14.43 19.21
C PHE A 42 -9.87 -15.85 19.51
N SER A 43 -10.48 -16.47 20.53
CA SER A 43 -10.22 -17.86 20.91
C SER A 43 -11.05 -18.87 20.12
N GLY A 44 -12.04 -18.40 19.36
CA GLY A 44 -12.90 -19.23 18.53
C GLY A 44 -12.29 -19.58 17.18
N GLN A 45 -13.08 -20.23 16.35
CA GLN A 45 -12.68 -20.71 15.02
C GLN A 45 -13.29 -19.86 13.90
N VAL A 46 -12.49 -19.48 12.90
CA VAL A 46 -13.03 -18.95 11.64
C VAL A 46 -13.56 -20.12 10.80
N VAL A 47 -14.85 -20.10 10.47
CA VAL A 47 -15.55 -21.13 9.69
C VAL A 47 -16.03 -20.59 8.35
N SER A 48 -16.39 -21.48 7.43
CA SER A 48 -16.99 -21.10 6.16
C SER A 48 -18.38 -20.49 6.34
N PHE A 49 -18.84 -19.72 5.34
CA PHE A 49 -20.22 -19.25 5.31
C PHE A 49 -21.22 -20.42 5.27
N ASP A 50 -20.92 -21.51 4.56
CA ASP A 50 -21.78 -22.70 4.52
C ASP A 50 -21.96 -23.33 5.90
N THR A 51 -20.88 -23.43 6.68
CA THR A 51 -20.91 -23.93 8.06
C THR A 51 -21.80 -23.06 8.95
N ALA A 52 -21.65 -21.73 8.87
CA ALA A 52 -22.42 -20.81 9.70
C ALA A 52 -23.91 -20.76 9.29
N ILE A 53 -24.18 -20.67 7.99
CA ILE A 53 -25.53 -20.64 7.42
C ILE A 53 -26.26 -21.95 7.71
N GLY A 54 -25.57 -23.10 7.62
CA GLY A 54 -26.15 -24.43 7.86
C GLY A 54 -26.67 -24.66 9.29
N LYS A 55 -26.29 -23.79 10.25
CA LYS A 55 -26.79 -23.83 11.63
C LYS A 55 -28.02 -22.95 11.87
N ALA A 56 -28.35 -22.07 10.93
CA ALA A 56 -29.54 -21.23 11.03
C ALA A 56 -30.81 -22.05 10.73
N VAL A 57 -31.89 -21.75 11.45
CA VAL A 57 -33.21 -22.34 11.24
C VAL A 57 -34.26 -21.26 11.05
N THR A 58 -35.49 -21.61 10.70
CA THR A 58 -36.57 -20.64 10.43
C THR A 58 -37.03 -19.87 11.66
N ASN A 59 -36.80 -20.38 12.88
CA ASN A 59 -37.05 -19.68 14.13
C ASN A 59 -35.78 -18.96 14.60
N VAL A 60 -35.93 -17.78 15.19
CA VAL A 60 -34.80 -17.01 15.74
C VAL A 60 -34.10 -17.84 16.82
N THR A 61 -32.82 -18.12 16.61
CA THR A 61 -32.04 -19.01 17.47
C THR A 61 -30.70 -18.39 17.81
N THR A 62 -30.27 -18.52 19.07
CA THR A 62 -28.96 -18.06 19.52
C THR A 62 -27.86 -18.96 18.95
N TYR A 63 -26.86 -18.36 18.35
CA TYR A 63 -25.69 -19.05 17.81
C TYR A 63 -24.72 -19.35 18.95
N GLY A 64 -24.65 -20.61 19.38
CA GLY A 64 -23.90 -21.00 20.58
C GLY A 64 -22.40 -21.25 20.37
N ALA A 65 -21.99 -21.64 19.17
CA ALA A 65 -20.61 -22.00 18.87
C ALA A 65 -19.69 -20.76 18.82
N ASP A 66 -18.45 -20.92 19.30
CA ASP A 66 -17.42 -19.88 19.28
C ASP A 66 -16.77 -19.79 17.91
N GLU A 67 -17.52 -19.25 16.96
CA GLU A 67 -17.14 -19.22 15.54
C GLU A 67 -17.27 -17.81 14.96
N ALA A 68 -16.51 -17.56 13.89
CA ALA A 68 -16.59 -16.33 13.10
C ALA A 68 -16.61 -16.66 11.61
N ILE A 69 -17.18 -15.75 10.82
CA ILE A 69 -17.08 -15.78 9.35
C ILE A 69 -16.33 -14.54 8.87
N GLU A 70 -15.59 -14.68 7.77
CA GLU A 70 -14.87 -13.57 7.13
C GLU A 70 -15.36 -13.37 5.70
N GLY A 71 -15.65 -12.13 5.35
CA GLY A 71 -16.22 -11.78 4.05
C GLY A 71 -16.07 -10.30 3.72
N TYR A 72 -16.72 -9.88 2.64
CA TYR A 72 -16.67 -8.50 2.17
C TYR A 72 -18.03 -7.83 2.28
N VAL A 73 -18.04 -6.56 2.68
CA VAL A 73 -19.24 -5.71 2.71
C VAL A 73 -19.64 -5.36 1.28
N ILE A 74 -20.89 -5.64 0.93
CA ILE A 74 -21.41 -5.47 -0.45
C ILE A 74 -22.59 -4.50 -0.57
N SER A 75 -23.06 -3.93 0.53
CA SER A 75 -24.10 -2.91 0.54
C SER A 75 -23.67 -1.67 1.31
N SER A 76 -24.20 -0.50 0.96
CA SER A 76 -24.01 0.75 1.70
C SER A 76 -25.35 1.34 2.15
N ASP A 77 -25.43 1.83 3.38
CA ASP A 77 -26.57 2.62 3.86
C ASP A 77 -26.41 4.13 3.58
N GLU A 78 -25.31 4.54 2.91
CA GLU A 78 -24.96 5.94 2.66
C GLU A 78 -26.05 6.71 1.89
N ALA A 79 -26.58 6.12 0.81
CA ALA A 79 -27.69 6.72 0.06
C ALA A 79 -29.07 6.28 0.57
N GLY A 80 -29.16 5.58 1.71
CA GLY A 80 -30.42 5.34 2.41
C GLY A 80 -31.37 4.32 1.78
N ASN A 81 -30.93 3.59 0.74
CA ASN A 81 -31.75 2.50 0.18
C ASN A 81 -31.76 1.26 1.10
N PHE A 82 -30.63 0.98 1.76
CA PHE A 82 -30.53 0.03 2.86
C PHE A 82 -30.62 0.76 4.21
N TYR A 83 -31.25 0.13 5.21
CA TYR A 83 -31.51 0.76 6.50
C TYR A 83 -31.20 -0.18 7.66
N GLN A 84 -30.27 0.23 8.54
CA GLN A 84 -29.92 -0.49 9.77
C GLN A 84 -29.53 -1.96 9.55
N LYS A 85 -28.89 -2.22 8.41
CA LYS A 85 -28.33 -3.51 8.05
C LYS A 85 -27.24 -3.31 7.01
N ILE A 86 -26.32 -4.26 6.96
CA ILE A 86 -25.40 -4.46 5.85
C ILE A 86 -25.52 -5.89 5.32
N TYR A 87 -25.07 -6.10 4.10
CA TYR A 87 -24.87 -7.40 3.50
C TYR A 87 -23.38 -7.70 3.42
N ILE A 88 -23.01 -8.92 3.81
CA ILE A 88 -21.65 -9.44 3.66
C ILE A 88 -21.70 -10.74 2.86
N GLN A 89 -20.70 -10.97 2.00
CA GLN A 89 -20.57 -12.22 1.25
C GLN A 89 -19.17 -12.80 1.39
N ASN A 90 -19.03 -14.11 1.15
CA ASN A 90 -17.72 -14.73 1.06
C ASN A 90 -16.98 -14.32 -0.21
N GLU A 91 -15.66 -14.51 -0.20
CA GLU A 91 -14.78 -14.16 -1.30
C GLU A 91 -15.11 -14.89 -2.61
N ASP A 92 -15.50 -16.17 -2.51
CA ASP A 92 -15.86 -17.01 -3.67
C ASP A 92 -17.23 -16.64 -4.28
N LYS A 93 -17.93 -15.65 -3.69
CA LYS A 93 -19.23 -15.18 -4.15
C LYS A 93 -20.29 -16.29 -4.15
N THR A 94 -20.24 -17.25 -3.24
CA THR A 94 -21.18 -18.40 -3.21
C THR A 94 -22.28 -18.27 -2.16
N LYS A 95 -22.07 -17.47 -1.10
CA LYS A 95 -23.04 -17.17 -0.04
C LYS A 95 -23.02 -15.70 0.36
N GLY A 96 -24.15 -15.21 0.86
CA GLY A 96 -24.28 -13.87 1.44
C GLY A 96 -25.23 -13.90 2.64
N VAL A 97 -25.00 -13.02 3.60
CA VAL A 97 -25.82 -12.92 4.83
C VAL A 97 -26.15 -11.47 5.14
N THR A 98 -27.27 -11.26 5.82
CA THR A 98 -27.63 -9.95 6.36
C THR A 98 -27.05 -9.81 7.76
N VAL A 99 -26.51 -8.64 8.08
CA VAL A 99 -26.08 -8.28 9.44
C VAL A 99 -26.91 -7.08 9.90
N ALA A 100 -27.79 -7.30 10.89
CA ALA A 100 -28.75 -6.31 11.38
C ALA A 100 -28.18 -5.48 12.53
N ILE A 101 -28.07 -4.16 12.35
CA ILE A 101 -27.41 -3.24 13.29
C ILE A 101 -28.26 -1.99 13.45
N ASN A 102 -28.63 -1.63 14.67
CA ASN A 102 -29.41 -0.44 15.02
C ASN A 102 -28.52 0.81 14.99
N LYS A 103 -27.95 1.10 13.82
CA LYS A 103 -27.10 2.24 13.54
C LYS A 103 -27.31 2.68 12.09
N THR A 104 -27.28 3.99 11.86
CA THR A 104 -27.20 4.60 10.54
C THR A 104 -25.79 5.12 10.31
N GLY A 105 -25.37 5.26 9.06
CA GLY A 105 -24.00 5.65 8.74
C GLY A 105 -23.03 4.48 8.87
N LEU A 106 -23.50 3.25 8.69
CA LEU A 106 -22.65 2.06 8.73
C LEU A 106 -21.55 2.11 7.67
N TYR A 107 -21.77 2.81 6.55
CA TYR A 107 -20.77 3.03 5.51
C TYR A 107 -19.45 3.69 6.00
N THR A 108 -19.48 4.44 7.12
CA THR A 108 -18.25 5.07 7.66
C THR A 108 -17.36 4.05 8.35
N ASP A 109 -17.96 3.06 8.99
CA ASP A 109 -17.25 2.02 9.75
C ASP A 109 -16.96 0.80 8.87
N PHE A 110 -17.91 0.46 8.00
CA PHE A 110 -17.93 -0.71 7.13
C PHE A 110 -18.27 -0.28 5.69
N PRO A 111 -17.35 0.40 5.00
CA PRO A 111 -17.56 0.84 3.63
C PRO A 111 -17.62 -0.34 2.66
N LEU A 112 -18.23 -0.12 1.48
CA LEU A 112 -18.26 -1.10 0.40
C LEU A 112 -16.86 -1.65 0.10
N GLY A 113 -16.78 -2.98 -0.06
CA GLY A 113 -15.55 -3.68 -0.37
C GLY A 113 -14.64 -3.94 0.84
N ALA A 114 -14.99 -3.44 2.04
CA ALA A 114 -14.21 -3.71 3.25
C ALA A 114 -14.27 -5.20 3.61
N LYS A 115 -13.11 -5.76 3.95
CA LYS A 115 -13.00 -7.12 4.51
C LYS A 115 -13.36 -7.07 5.99
N VAL A 116 -14.27 -7.92 6.42
CA VAL A 116 -14.79 -7.92 7.80
C VAL A 116 -14.77 -9.33 8.41
N GLN A 117 -14.65 -9.39 9.73
CA GLN A 117 -14.87 -10.60 10.52
C GLN A 117 -16.13 -10.41 11.37
N LEU A 118 -17.09 -11.32 11.22
CA LEU A 118 -18.30 -11.38 12.04
C LEU A 118 -18.21 -12.56 13.01
N ARG A 119 -18.04 -12.28 14.31
CA ARG A 119 -18.05 -13.27 15.41
C ARG A 119 -19.48 -13.59 15.80
N LEU A 120 -19.83 -14.86 15.84
CA LEU A 120 -21.22 -15.32 15.86
C LEU A 120 -21.72 -15.70 17.24
N LYS A 121 -20.84 -16.10 18.17
CA LYS A 121 -21.22 -16.60 19.50
C LYS A 121 -22.10 -15.61 20.26
N GLY A 122 -23.32 -16.00 20.62
CA GLY A 122 -24.26 -15.16 21.36
C GLY A 122 -25.07 -14.19 20.49
N LEU A 123 -24.79 -14.08 19.19
CA LEU A 123 -25.71 -13.47 18.24
C LEU A 123 -26.94 -14.37 18.05
N THR A 124 -28.02 -13.79 17.56
CA THR A 124 -29.17 -14.54 17.06
C THR A 124 -29.12 -14.65 15.55
N SER A 125 -29.59 -15.77 15.03
CA SER A 125 -29.66 -16.06 13.60
C SER A 125 -31.01 -16.65 13.20
N GLN A 126 -31.38 -16.49 11.93
CA GLN A 126 -32.61 -17.05 11.37
C GLN A 126 -32.48 -17.18 9.85
N VAL A 127 -33.07 -18.24 9.29
CA VAL A 127 -33.38 -18.31 7.86
C VAL A 127 -34.63 -17.46 7.60
N ASN A 128 -34.45 -16.33 6.91
CA ASN A 128 -35.49 -15.34 6.67
C ASN A 128 -35.41 -14.84 5.21
N ASN A 129 -36.55 -14.73 4.54
CA ASN A 129 -36.65 -14.33 3.14
C ASN A 129 -35.69 -15.12 2.20
N GLY A 130 -35.49 -16.41 2.46
CA GLY A 130 -34.60 -17.28 1.67
C GLY A 130 -33.10 -17.10 1.93
N GLY A 131 -32.68 -16.16 2.78
CA GLY A 131 -31.30 -15.97 3.22
C GLY A 131 -31.14 -16.16 4.72
N VAL A 132 -29.95 -15.90 5.25
CA VAL A 132 -29.69 -15.90 6.71
C VAL A 132 -29.42 -14.49 7.20
N ASP A 133 -30.09 -14.14 8.29
CA ASP A 133 -29.89 -12.90 9.03
C ASP A 133 -29.14 -13.17 10.33
N PHE A 134 -28.19 -12.31 10.69
CA PHE A 134 -27.51 -12.28 11.98
C PHE A 134 -27.77 -10.95 12.70
N GLY A 135 -27.96 -11.02 14.01
CA GLY A 135 -28.23 -9.85 14.84
C GLY A 135 -28.25 -10.20 16.32
N SER A 136 -29.05 -9.50 17.12
CA SER A 136 -29.15 -9.78 18.56
C SER A 136 -30.59 -9.71 19.05
N GLY A 137 -30.96 -10.68 19.88
CA GLY A 137 -32.30 -10.80 20.43
C GLY A 137 -33.35 -11.15 19.38
N ILE A 138 -34.61 -11.01 19.78
CA ILE A 138 -35.79 -11.29 18.97
C ILE A 138 -36.52 -9.96 18.75
N PHE A 139 -36.72 -9.59 17.50
CA PHE A 139 -37.67 -8.54 17.12
C PHE A 139 -39.05 -9.15 16.96
N GLN A 140 -40.05 -8.56 17.62
CA GLN A 140 -41.44 -8.94 17.48
C GLN A 140 -42.19 -7.81 16.77
N ALA A 141 -42.70 -8.09 15.58
CA ALA A 141 -43.54 -7.17 14.85
C ALA A 141 -44.95 -7.11 15.45
N ASN A 142 -45.65 -6.00 15.21
CA ASN A 142 -47.02 -5.78 15.73
C ASN A 142 -48.04 -6.84 15.27
N ASN A 143 -47.75 -7.56 14.18
CA ASN A 143 -48.56 -8.66 13.66
C ASN A 143 -48.17 -10.03 14.24
N GLY A 144 -47.40 -10.06 15.33
CA GLY A 144 -46.96 -11.28 16.02
C GLY A 144 -45.79 -12.02 15.36
N ARG A 145 -45.34 -11.59 14.17
CA ARG A 145 -44.17 -12.21 13.50
C ARG A 145 -42.90 -11.91 14.28
N THR A 146 -42.07 -12.93 14.47
CA THR A 146 -40.75 -12.79 15.06
C THR A 146 -39.66 -12.81 13.99
N SER A 147 -38.62 -12.02 14.19
CA SER A 147 -37.41 -12.04 13.37
C SER A 147 -36.16 -11.75 14.21
N VAL A 148 -34.99 -11.91 13.62
CA VAL A 148 -33.73 -11.48 14.24
C VAL A 148 -33.82 -9.99 14.61
N GLY A 149 -33.46 -9.67 15.85
CA GLY A 149 -33.36 -8.30 16.33
C GLY A 149 -32.08 -7.60 15.87
N ARG A 150 -32.08 -6.27 15.87
CA ARG A 150 -30.92 -5.47 15.47
C ARG A 150 -29.92 -5.38 16.62
N MET A 151 -28.63 -5.59 16.35
CA MET A 151 -27.57 -5.34 17.32
C MET A 151 -27.55 -3.86 17.71
N SER A 152 -27.45 -3.55 19.00
CA SER A 152 -27.04 -2.21 19.40
C SER A 152 -25.61 -1.95 18.91
N GLU A 153 -25.20 -0.68 18.81
CA GLU A 153 -23.83 -0.36 18.43
C GLU A 153 -22.79 -1.00 19.38
N ALA A 154 -23.09 -1.06 20.67
CA ALA A 154 -22.21 -1.71 21.66
C ALA A 154 -22.04 -3.22 21.41
N ILE A 155 -23.12 -3.90 21.01
CA ILE A 155 -23.03 -5.32 20.62
C ILE A 155 -22.26 -5.43 19.31
N ALA A 156 -22.61 -4.65 18.29
CA ALA A 156 -21.93 -4.71 16.99
C ALA A 156 -20.41 -4.49 17.09
N LYS A 157 -19.93 -3.59 17.95
CA LYS A 157 -18.49 -3.35 18.21
C LYS A 157 -17.74 -4.58 18.73
N ASN A 158 -18.42 -5.53 19.37
CA ASN A 158 -17.84 -6.76 19.88
C ASN A 158 -17.97 -7.94 18.91
N HIS A 159 -18.74 -7.77 17.83
CA HIS A 159 -19.10 -8.86 16.92
C HIS A 159 -18.66 -8.63 15.48
N LEU A 160 -18.65 -7.39 14.99
CA LEU A 160 -18.30 -7.06 13.62
C LEU A 160 -17.07 -6.17 13.60
N PHE A 161 -16.00 -6.66 12.96
CA PHE A 161 -14.72 -5.98 12.91
C PHE A 161 -14.30 -5.73 11.47
N ASP A 162 -13.86 -4.51 11.17
CA ASP A 162 -13.16 -4.19 9.93
C ASP A 162 -11.74 -4.75 10.02
N LYS A 163 -11.40 -5.67 9.13
CA LYS A 163 -10.07 -6.28 9.05
C LYS A 163 -9.05 -5.35 8.42
N GLY A 164 -9.45 -4.19 7.89
CA GLY A 164 -8.57 -3.33 7.11
C GLY A 164 -8.14 -3.98 5.80
N GLY A 165 -6.98 -3.59 5.32
CA GLY A 165 -6.42 -4.05 4.06
C GLY A 165 -7.01 -3.39 2.82
N VAL A 166 -6.59 -3.87 1.66
CA VAL A 166 -7.09 -3.40 0.37
C VAL A 166 -8.55 -3.83 0.19
N ARG A 167 -9.43 -2.87 -0.06
CA ARG A 167 -10.85 -3.13 -0.34
C ARG A 167 -10.99 -3.74 -1.73
N LYS A 168 -11.91 -4.69 -1.85
CA LYS A 168 -12.32 -5.20 -3.16
C LYS A 168 -13.35 -4.30 -3.82
N THR A 169 -13.24 -4.11 -5.12
CA THR A 169 -14.23 -3.39 -5.91
C THR A 169 -15.53 -4.19 -6.05
N LEU A 170 -16.63 -3.51 -6.38
CA LEU A 170 -17.90 -4.19 -6.68
C LEU A 170 -17.78 -5.14 -7.87
N ALA A 171 -16.97 -4.80 -8.88
CA ALA A 171 -16.73 -5.66 -10.03
C ALA A 171 -16.01 -6.97 -9.62
N GLU A 172 -15.05 -6.88 -8.70
CA GLU A 172 -14.37 -8.06 -8.15
C GLU A 172 -15.29 -8.92 -7.28
N LEU A 173 -16.34 -8.36 -6.68
CA LEU A 173 -17.24 -9.07 -5.76
C LEU A 173 -18.55 -9.55 -6.43
N ALA A 174 -18.98 -8.91 -7.51
CA ALA A 174 -20.24 -9.24 -8.17
C ALA A 174 -20.13 -10.51 -9.03
N LYS A 175 -21.24 -11.26 -9.11
CA LYS A 175 -21.53 -12.14 -10.25
C LYS A 175 -22.18 -11.32 -11.35
N ALA A 176 -21.78 -11.48 -12.60
CA ALA A 176 -22.32 -10.70 -13.71
C ALA A 176 -22.82 -11.60 -14.83
N ASP A 177 -24.01 -11.29 -15.36
CA ASP A 177 -24.62 -12.02 -16.47
C ASP A 177 -25.59 -11.10 -17.23
N THR A 178 -25.86 -11.43 -18.49
CA THR A 178 -26.83 -10.72 -19.33
C THR A 178 -28.27 -11.23 -19.13
N SER A 179 -28.43 -12.44 -18.58
CA SER A 179 -29.72 -13.06 -18.30
C SER A 179 -30.08 -12.91 -16.83
N ILE A 180 -31.24 -12.31 -16.57
CA ILE A 180 -31.79 -12.19 -15.22
C ILE A 180 -32.01 -13.58 -14.61
N ASN A 181 -32.49 -14.56 -15.38
CA ASN A 181 -32.79 -15.89 -14.83
C ASN A 181 -31.53 -16.67 -14.41
N THR A 182 -30.36 -16.40 -15.02
CA THR A 182 -29.10 -17.01 -14.59
C THR A 182 -28.73 -16.56 -13.17
N LEU A 183 -29.01 -15.30 -12.83
CA LEU A 183 -28.65 -14.71 -11.54
C LEU A 183 -29.78 -14.75 -10.51
N LYS A 184 -31.05 -14.74 -10.95
CA LYS A 184 -32.25 -14.79 -10.11
C LYS A 184 -32.55 -16.24 -9.66
N VAL A 185 -31.66 -16.77 -8.83
CA VAL A 185 -31.74 -18.12 -8.25
C VAL A 185 -31.56 -18.05 -6.74
N GLU A 186 -32.13 -19.01 -6.00
CA GLU A 186 -32.07 -19.06 -4.52
C GLU A 186 -30.63 -18.97 -3.99
N ALA A 187 -29.68 -19.61 -4.69
CA ALA A 187 -28.27 -19.63 -4.33
C ALA A 187 -27.61 -18.23 -4.30
N ASN A 188 -28.21 -17.24 -4.98
CA ASN A 188 -27.68 -15.88 -5.08
C ASN A 188 -28.39 -14.88 -4.13
N ILE A 189 -29.30 -15.34 -3.27
CA ILE A 189 -29.93 -14.46 -2.28
C ILE A 189 -28.87 -13.86 -1.35
N ASN A 190 -29.04 -12.58 -1.04
CA ASN A 190 -28.15 -11.75 -0.22
C ASN A 190 -26.75 -11.53 -0.82
N GLN A 191 -26.59 -11.77 -2.13
CA GLN A 191 -25.31 -11.57 -2.83
C GLN A 191 -25.34 -10.37 -3.76
N LEU A 192 -24.15 -9.86 -4.08
CA LEU A 192 -23.94 -8.81 -5.06
C LEU A 192 -23.98 -9.40 -6.48
N ILE A 193 -24.86 -8.86 -7.31
CA ILE A 193 -24.95 -9.24 -8.73
C ILE A 193 -24.93 -8.00 -9.62
N THR A 194 -24.48 -8.17 -10.86
CA THR A 194 -24.57 -7.18 -11.93
C THR A 194 -25.38 -7.74 -13.08
N LEU A 195 -26.55 -7.13 -13.33
CA LEU A 195 -27.40 -7.46 -14.45
C LEU A 195 -26.97 -6.62 -15.65
N LYS A 196 -26.47 -7.26 -16.70
CA LYS A 196 -25.95 -6.59 -17.88
C LYS A 196 -27.00 -6.47 -18.98
N GLY A 197 -27.03 -5.33 -19.65
CA GLY A 197 -27.90 -5.14 -20.81
C GLY A 197 -29.40 -5.12 -20.50
N VAL A 198 -29.79 -4.75 -19.28
CA VAL A 198 -31.20 -4.66 -18.87
C VAL A 198 -31.79 -3.28 -19.17
N HIS A 199 -33.11 -3.15 -19.12
CA HIS A 199 -33.79 -1.86 -19.28
C HIS A 199 -35.02 -1.78 -18.38
N PHE A 200 -35.42 -0.56 -18.03
CA PHE A 200 -36.73 -0.31 -17.43
C PHE A 200 -37.81 -0.28 -18.51
N LYS A 201 -39.07 -0.48 -18.11
CA LYS A 201 -40.20 -0.28 -19.02
C LYS A 201 -40.21 1.15 -19.56
N THR A 202 -40.52 1.31 -20.85
CA THR A 202 -40.57 2.62 -21.51
C THR A 202 -41.49 3.61 -20.79
N GLU A 203 -42.61 3.14 -20.24
CA GLU A 203 -43.56 3.98 -19.50
C GLU A 203 -43.02 4.52 -18.17
N ASP A 204 -41.97 3.91 -17.62
CA ASP A 204 -41.37 4.30 -16.34
C ASP A 204 -40.19 5.26 -16.50
N VAL A 205 -39.56 5.28 -17.68
CA VAL A 205 -38.46 6.19 -18.01
C VAL A 205 -38.85 7.65 -17.75
N GLY A 206 -37.98 8.40 -17.08
CA GLY A 206 -38.20 9.81 -16.73
C GLY A 206 -39.10 10.06 -15.51
N LYS A 207 -39.74 9.01 -14.95
CA LYS A 207 -40.35 9.09 -13.60
C LYS A 207 -39.26 9.18 -12.54
N ASN A 208 -39.62 9.62 -11.34
CA ASN A 208 -38.70 9.61 -10.20
C ASN A 208 -38.49 8.16 -9.73
N MET A 209 -37.27 7.83 -9.28
CA MET A 209 -36.91 6.50 -8.77
C MET A 209 -37.80 6.02 -7.62
N HIS A 210 -38.46 6.95 -6.92
CA HIS A 210 -39.56 6.70 -6.00
C HIS A 210 -40.79 7.52 -6.36
N GLN A 211 -41.96 6.89 -6.28
CA GLN A 211 -43.25 7.55 -6.46
C GLN A 211 -44.18 7.23 -5.30
N LYS A 212 -44.74 8.28 -4.68
CA LYS A 212 -45.73 8.13 -3.60
C LYS A 212 -46.95 7.29 -4.02
N ALA A 213 -47.34 7.37 -5.29
CA ALA A 213 -48.44 6.55 -5.84
C ALA A 213 -48.11 5.05 -5.91
N ASN A 214 -46.82 4.69 -5.94
CA ASN A 214 -46.31 3.33 -5.97
C ASN A 214 -45.47 3.08 -4.70
N ASP A 215 -46.05 3.33 -3.52
CA ASP A 215 -45.37 3.22 -2.23
C ASP A 215 -46.13 2.27 -1.28
N THR A 216 -46.42 1.06 -1.76
CA THR A 216 -47.26 0.11 -1.04
C THR A 216 -46.59 -0.45 0.22
N ARG A 217 -45.27 -0.28 0.39
CA ARG A 217 -44.48 -0.77 1.54
C ARG A 217 -43.23 0.06 1.87
N GLN A 218 -43.31 1.38 1.89
CA GLN A 218 -42.14 2.25 2.15
C GLN A 218 -41.09 2.28 1.01
N GLY A 219 -41.54 2.06 -0.22
CA GLY A 219 -40.69 2.11 -1.40
C GLY A 219 -41.44 1.75 -2.68
N THR A 220 -40.82 2.08 -3.80
CA THR A 220 -41.32 1.90 -5.16
C THR A 220 -40.64 0.72 -5.83
N ASP A 221 -41.45 -0.12 -6.45
CA ASP A 221 -40.99 -1.26 -7.24
C ASP A 221 -41.22 -0.95 -8.73
N TYR A 222 -40.13 -0.85 -9.49
CA TYR A 222 -40.10 -0.84 -10.94
C TYR A 222 -39.74 -2.22 -11.48
N THR A 223 -39.84 -2.40 -12.80
CA THR A 223 -39.48 -3.66 -13.47
C THR A 223 -38.23 -3.46 -14.32
N LEU A 224 -37.18 -4.23 -14.04
CA LEU A 224 -36.06 -4.41 -14.97
C LEU A 224 -36.32 -5.63 -15.86
N THR A 225 -36.00 -5.51 -17.14
CA THR A 225 -36.18 -6.55 -18.16
C THR A 225 -34.87 -6.75 -18.92
N ASP A 226 -34.47 -8.01 -19.13
CA ASP A 226 -33.31 -8.35 -19.96
C ASP A 226 -33.68 -8.46 -21.45
N ALA A 227 -32.69 -8.69 -22.31
CA ALA A 227 -32.90 -8.84 -23.74
C ALA A 227 -33.75 -10.07 -24.12
N GLN A 228 -33.89 -11.04 -23.21
CA GLN A 228 -34.70 -12.25 -23.40
C GLN A 228 -36.13 -12.09 -22.86
N GLY A 229 -36.47 -10.91 -22.30
CA GLY A 229 -37.80 -10.62 -21.74
C GLY A 229 -38.01 -11.14 -20.31
N ASN A 230 -36.98 -11.65 -19.64
CA ASN A 230 -37.09 -12.03 -18.23
C ASN A 230 -37.09 -10.78 -17.36
N THR A 231 -37.79 -10.84 -16.23
CA THR A 231 -38.00 -9.66 -15.38
C THR A 231 -37.63 -9.87 -13.92
N ILE A 232 -37.20 -8.79 -13.27
CA ILE A 232 -36.99 -8.71 -11.83
C ILE A 232 -37.52 -7.38 -11.25
N PRO A 233 -38.17 -7.40 -10.07
CA PRO A 233 -38.54 -6.17 -9.37
C PRO A 233 -37.30 -5.42 -8.89
N PHE A 234 -37.16 -4.16 -9.33
CA PHE A 234 -36.15 -3.22 -8.88
C PHE A 234 -36.77 -2.29 -7.85
N ARG A 235 -36.19 -2.23 -6.65
CA ARG A 235 -36.78 -1.49 -5.52
C ARG A 235 -35.94 -0.30 -5.08
N THR A 236 -36.64 0.82 -4.91
CA THR A 236 -36.13 2.05 -4.28
C THR A 236 -36.92 2.38 -3.02
N SER A 237 -36.23 2.53 -1.89
CA SER A 237 -36.78 3.00 -0.62
C SER A 237 -37.26 4.45 -0.72
N ARG A 238 -38.35 4.79 -0.01
CA ARG A 238 -38.78 6.20 0.14
C ARG A 238 -37.76 7.09 0.85
N TYR A 239 -36.82 6.47 1.57
CA TYR A 239 -35.74 7.13 2.31
C TYR A 239 -34.44 7.23 1.50
N ALA A 240 -34.41 6.69 0.27
CA ALA A 240 -33.25 6.80 -0.58
C ALA A 240 -32.98 8.28 -0.92
N LYS A 241 -31.72 8.72 -0.85
CA LYS A 241 -31.31 10.08 -1.23
C LYS A 241 -31.55 10.33 -2.71
N PHE A 242 -31.45 9.29 -3.55
CA PHE A 242 -31.71 9.33 -4.98
C PHE A 242 -33.18 9.12 -5.36
N LYS A 243 -34.12 9.18 -4.41
CA LYS A 243 -35.54 8.95 -4.66
C LYS A 243 -36.15 9.85 -5.75
N ASP A 244 -35.59 11.04 -5.94
CA ASP A 244 -36.05 12.03 -6.92
C ASP A 244 -35.24 12.00 -8.24
N GLU A 245 -34.18 11.18 -8.32
CA GLU A 245 -33.46 10.93 -9.57
C GLU A 245 -34.39 10.28 -10.59
N LYS A 246 -34.06 10.41 -11.87
CA LYS A 246 -34.91 9.90 -12.96
C LYS A 246 -34.62 8.44 -13.26
N VAL A 247 -35.66 7.68 -13.58
CA VAL A 247 -35.49 6.35 -14.18
C VAL A 247 -34.82 6.52 -15.54
N PRO A 248 -33.60 5.97 -15.74
CA PRO A 248 -32.85 6.20 -16.98
C PRO A 248 -33.42 5.41 -18.15
N ALA A 249 -33.25 5.97 -19.35
CA ALA A 249 -33.56 5.31 -20.61
C ALA A 249 -32.37 4.46 -21.09
N GLY A 250 -32.65 3.56 -22.03
CA GLY A 250 -31.62 2.81 -22.76
C GLY A 250 -31.23 1.49 -22.10
N THR A 251 -30.12 0.95 -22.58
CA THR A 251 -29.53 -0.30 -22.08
C THR A 251 -28.67 -0.02 -20.87
N LEU A 252 -28.83 -0.80 -19.80
CA LEU A 252 -28.25 -0.54 -18.49
C LEU A 252 -27.46 -1.75 -18.00
N ASP A 253 -26.34 -1.49 -17.35
CA ASP A 253 -25.70 -2.44 -16.44
C ASP A 253 -26.00 -1.99 -15.01
N VAL A 254 -26.64 -2.85 -14.22
CA VAL A 254 -27.12 -2.49 -12.87
C VAL A 254 -26.53 -3.42 -11.83
N THR A 255 -25.76 -2.87 -10.89
CA THR A 255 -25.12 -3.61 -9.80
C THR A 255 -25.90 -3.43 -8.50
N GLY A 256 -26.28 -4.53 -7.84
CA GLY A 256 -27.08 -4.46 -6.62
C GLY A 256 -27.16 -5.79 -5.88
N ILE A 257 -27.89 -5.79 -4.77
CA ILE A 257 -28.13 -6.98 -3.95
C ILE A 257 -29.41 -7.67 -4.41
N LEU A 258 -29.30 -8.96 -4.71
CA LEU A 258 -30.46 -9.82 -4.91
C LEU A 258 -31.04 -10.24 -3.55
N THR A 259 -32.28 -9.87 -3.27
CA THR A 259 -32.95 -10.15 -2.00
C THR A 259 -34.36 -10.71 -2.23
N LYS A 260 -35.05 -11.01 -1.13
CA LYS A 260 -36.49 -11.22 -1.13
C LYS A 260 -37.19 -10.44 -0.03
N TYR A 261 -38.47 -10.17 -0.25
CA TYR A 261 -39.41 -9.77 0.78
C TYR A 261 -40.54 -10.79 0.85
N GLY A 262 -40.57 -11.59 1.92
CA GLY A 262 -41.37 -12.80 1.98
C GLY A 262 -40.88 -13.78 0.91
N GLN A 263 -41.77 -14.13 -0.03
CA GLN A 263 -41.45 -15.01 -1.15
C GLN A 263 -41.11 -14.26 -2.45
N ASN A 264 -41.26 -12.93 -2.45
CA ASN A 264 -41.10 -12.13 -3.67
C ASN A 264 -39.66 -11.66 -3.83
N TRP A 265 -39.11 -11.84 -5.04
CA TRP A 265 -37.81 -11.30 -5.42
C TRP A 265 -37.77 -9.78 -5.34
N GLN A 266 -36.60 -9.25 -4.97
CA GLN A 266 -36.37 -7.83 -4.83
C GLN A 266 -34.90 -7.52 -5.12
N PHE A 267 -34.64 -6.65 -6.09
CA PHE A 267 -33.31 -6.20 -6.45
C PHE A 267 -33.11 -4.75 -5.98
N MET A 268 -32.06 -4.50 -5.20
CA MET A 268 -31.81 -3.20 -4.59
C MET A 268 -30.37 -2.74 -4.83
N ILE A 269 -30.22 -1.49 -5.25
CA ILE A 269 -28.91 -0.83 -5.41
C ILE A 269 -28.49 -0.12 -4.12
N SER A 270 -27.20 0.09 -3.92
CA SER A 270 -26.74 0.94 -2.80
C SER A 270 -26.91 2.42 -3.16
N ASN A 271 -26.54 2.79 -4.38
CA ASN A 271 -26.50 4.16 -4.87
C ASN A 271 -26.94 4.27 -6.34
N TYR A 272 -27.36 5.46 -6.78
CA TYR A 272 -27.95 5.65 -8.12
C TYR A 272 -27.03 5.26 -9.29
N ALA A 273 -25.77 5.69 -9.31
CA ALA A 273 -24.78 5.28 -10.31
C ALA A 273 -24.25 3.85 -10.15
N ASP A 274 -24.85 3.02 -9.29
CA ASP A 274 -24.78 1.58 -9.52
C ASP A 274 -25.64 1.18 -10.76
N ILE A 275 -26.37 2.13 -11.37
CA ILE A 275 -26.98 2.04 -12.70
C ILE A 275 -26.09 2.74 -13.72
N VAL A 276 -25.49 1.96 -14.62
CA VAL A 276 -24.61 2.44 -15.70
C VAL A 276 -25.38 2.39 -17.02
N VAL A 277 -25.46 3.50 -17.75
CA VAL A 277 -26.15 3.58 -19.06
C VAL A 277 -25.17 3.28 -20.19
N ASN A 278 -25.45 2.23 -20.96
CA ASN A 278 -24.70 1.80 -22.13
C ASN A 278 -25.38 2.33 -23.41
N GLY A 279 -24.83 3.40 -24.01
CA GLY A 279 -25.16 3.81 -25.39
C GLY A 279 -26.45 4.61 -25.63
N GLY A 280 -26.90 5.46 -24.69
CA GLY A 280 -28.07 6.34 -24.86
C GLY A 280 -27.86 7.78 -24.33
N THR A 281 -28.67 8.74 -24.79
CA THR A 281 -28.64 10.14 -24.30
C THR A 281 -29.09 10.23 -22.85
N SER A 282 -28.17 10.61 -21.96
CA SER A 282 -28.45 11.00 -20.57
C SER A 282 -29.51 12.11 -20.55
N THR A 283 -30.68 11.84 -19.96
CA THR A 283 -31.66 12.90 -19.68
C THR A 283 -31.15 13.70 -18.50
N GLY A 284 -30.76 14.94 -18.79
CA GLY A 284 -30.07 15.83 -17.87
C GLY A 284 -30.90 16.21 -16.65
N THR A 285 -30.79 15.44 -15.57
CA THR A 285 -30.83 15.91 -14.18
C THR A 285 -30.11 14.89 -13.32
N GLN A 286 -28.87 14.53 -13.66
CA GLN A 286 -27.98 13.87 -12.69
C GLN A 286 -27.43 14.98 -11.81
N THR A 287 -28.07 15.23 -10.67
CA THR A 287 -27.42 16.05 -9.65
C THR A 287 -26.31 15.17 -9.11
N ASN A 288 -25.06 15.52 -9.42
CA ASN A 288 -23.87 14.87 -8.87
C ASN A 288 -23.82 15.09 -7.35
N THR A 289 -24.64 14.33 -6.63
CA THR A 289 -24.39 13.95 -5.24
C THR A 289 -24.40 12.44 -5.20
N GLN A 290 -23.34 11.89 -5.76
CA GLN A 290 -22.93 10.54 -5.46
C GLN A 290 -21.48 10.58 -5.00
N THR A 291 -21.28 10.28 -3.73
CA THR A 291 -20.12 9.55 -3.27
C THR A 291 -20.16 8.16 -3.89
N ASN A 292 -19.88 8.11 -5.20
CA ASN A 292 -19.25 6.94 -5.77
C ASN A 292 -17.86 6.93 -5.14
N THR A 293 -17.65 5.98 -4.25
CA THR A 293 -16.32 5.42 -4.06
C THR A 293 -16.05 4.47 -5.24
N THR A 294 -16.18 4.94 -6.48
CA THR A 294 -14.96 5.19 -7.26
C THR A 294 -14.83 6.66 -7.63
N VAL A 295 -14.11 7.40 -6.79
CA VAL A 295 -13.44 8.61 -7.24
C VAL A 295 -12.49 8.15 -8.36
N GLU A 296 -12.74 8.60 -9.59
CA GLU A 296 -11.96 8.23 -10.77
C GLU A 296 -10.48 8.49 -10.51
N THR A 297 -9.65 7.47 -10.73
CA THR A 297 -8.21 7.64 -10.67
C THR A 297 -7.73 8.26 -11.96
N VAL A 298 -7.09 9.42 -11.86
CA VAL A 298 -6.39 10.08 -12.95
C VAL A 298 -4.93 9.75 -12.78
N GLU A 299 -4.36 9.00 -13.72
CA GLU A 299 -2.92 8.70 -13.75
C GLU A 299 -2.18 9.84 -14.43
N ALA A 300 -1.37 10.58 -13.68
CA ALA A 300 -0.65 11.75 -14.20
C ALA A 300 0.26 11.40 -15.39
N SER A 301 0.82 10.19 -15.40
CA SER A 301 1.71 9.70 -16.47
C SER A 301 1.04 9.59 -17.84
N THR A 302 -0.29 9.56 -17.91
CA THR A 302 -1.06 9.49 -19.18
C THR A 302 -2.06 10.63 -19.33
N ALA A 303 -2.38 11.35 -18.26
CA ALA A 303 -3.27 12.48 -18.27
C ALA A 303 -2.72 13.65 -19.10
N THR A 304 -3.63 14.47 -19.62
CA THR A 304 -3.39 15.74 -20.31
C THR A 304 -4.29 16.82 -19.73
N ALA A 305 -4.16 18.07 -20.17
CA ALA A 305 -5.03 19.17 -19.77
C ALA A 305 -6.54 18.85 -19.93
N ALA A 306 -6.91 18.00 -20.90
CA ALA A 306 -8.29 17.57 -21.12
C ALA A 306 -8.86 16.72 -19.97
N ASN A 307 -8.01 16.03 -19.21
CA ASN A 307 -8.41 15.26 -18.03
C ASN A 307 -8.69 16.16 -16.81
N PHE A 308 -8.26 17.42 -16.84
CA PHE A 308 -8.57 18.40 -15.81
C PHE A 308 -9.95 19.00 -16.05
N VAL A 309 -10.93 18.60 -15.23
CA VAL A 309 -12.28 19.15 -15.24
C VAL A 309 -12.53 19.88 -13.91
N GLU A 310 -12.65 21.20 -13.95
CA GLU A 310 -12.90 22.01 -12.76
C GLU A 310 -14.17 21.56 -12.04
N GLY A 311 -14.09 21.41 -10.71
CA GLY A 311 -15.15 20.87 -9.86
C GLY A 311 -15.22 19.35 -9.79
N LYS A 312 -14.44 18.60 -10.58
CA LYS A 312 -14.41 17.13 -10.55
C LYS A 312 -13.57 16.62 -9.38
N LYS A 313 -14.15 15.74 -8.55
CA LYS A 313 -13.42 15.01 -7.51
C LYS A 313 -12.74 13.78 -8.13
N VAL A 314 -11.42 13.66 -7.94
CA VAL A 314 -10.58 12.60 -8.51
C VAL A 314 -9.57 12.06 -7.50
N LYS A 315 -9.01 10.89 -7.79
CA LYS A 315 -7.79 10.35 -7.18
C LYS A 315 -6.68 10.65 -8.17
N LEU A 316 -5.98 11.75 -8.00
CA LEU A 316 -4.85 12.05 -8.86
C LEU A 316 -3.64 11.27 -8.35
N HIS A 317 -3.20 10.29 -9.13
CA HIS A 317 -2.02 9.51 -8.84
C HIS A 317 -0.82 10.01 -9.65
N GLY A 318 0.32 10.22 -9.01
CA GLY A 318 1.55 10.61 -9.68
C GLY A 318 2.68 10.95 -8.70
N ASN A 319 3.79 11.42 -9.25
CA ASN A 319 4.96 11.82 -8.48
C ASN A 319 4.98 13.33 -8.22
N LEU A 320 5.41 13.69 -7.01
CA LEU A 320 5.56 15.09 -6.65
C LEU A 320 6.69 15.78 -7.43
N LYS A 321 6.40 16.96 -7.96
CA LYS A 321 7.39 17.98 -8.28
C LYS A 321 7.30 19.09 -7.25
N VAL A 322 8.36 19.35 -6.50
CA VAL A 322 8.41 20.38 -5.47
C VAL A 322 9.12 21.62 -6.00
N GLU A 323 8.44 22.76 -6.01
CA GLU A 323 9.00 24.05 -6.42
C GLU A 323 8.81 25.05 -5.28
N GLY A 324 9.91 25.48 -4.66
CA GLY A 324 9.87 26.31 -3.46
C GLY A 324 9.16 25.60 -2.30
N SER A 325 8.09 26.21 -1.78
CA SER A 325 7.29 25.64 -0.68
C SER A 325 6.02 24.92 -1.15
N ARG A 326 5.88 24.65 -2.46
CA ARG A 326 4.66 24.11 -3.07
C ARG A 326 4.93 22.77 -3.76
N ALA A 327 3.97 21.87 -3.65
CA ALA A 327 4.00 20.55 -4.25
C ALA A 327 3.05 20.49 -5.45
N TYR A 328 3.50 19.83 -6.52
CA TYR A 328 2.78 19.70 -7.77
C TYR A 328 2.80 18.25 -8.27
N ILE A 329 1.86 17.90 -9.14
CA ILE A 329 1.93 16.72 -10.01
C ILE A 329 1.89 17.22 -11.46
N LEU A 330 2.72 16.63 -12.32
CA LEU A 330 2.74 16.96 -13.75
C LEU A 330 2.03 15.87 -14.53
N PHE A 331 1.13 16.30 -15.40
CA PHE A 331 0.56 15.45 -16.44
C PHE A 331 1.58 15.20 -17.56
N SER A 332 1.29 14.21 -18.40
CA SER A 332 2.15 13.77 -19.50
C SER A 332 2.45 14.88 -20.53
N ASP A 333 1.51 15.82 -20.70
CA ASP A 333 1.66 16.99 -21.58
C ASP A 333 2.34 18.20 -20.91
N GLY A 334 2.81 18.04 -19.67
CA GLY A 334 3.43 19.10 -18.89
C GLY A 334 2.45 19.98 -18.10
N THR A 335 1.13 19.70 -18.16
CA THR A 335 0.14 20.41 -17.34
C THR A 335 0.47 20.24 -15.86
N LYS A 336 0.61 21.36 -15.14
CA LYS A 336 1.06 21.38 -13.75
C LYS A 336 -0.14 21.56 -12.80
N ILE A 337 -0.39 20.58 -11.94
CA ILE A 337 -1.47 20.59 -10.95
C ILE A 337 -0.90 20.79 -9.55
N GLN A 338 -1.25 21.88 -8.88
CA GLN A 338 -0.81 22.16 -7.51
C GLN A 338 -1.63 21.35 -6.49
N LEU A 339 -0.96 20.71 -5.53
CA LEU A 339 -1.64 20.15 -4.36
C LEU A 339 -1.93 21.29 -3.38
N TYR A 340 -3.21 21.46 -3.02
CA TYR A 340 -3.65 22.57 -2.17
C TYR A 340 -4.63 22.10 -1.08
N THR A 341 -4.54 22.71 0.10
CA THR A 341 -5.55 22.58 1.14
C THR A 341 -5.71 23.88 1.93
N LYS A 342 -6.96 24.21 2.29
CA LYS A 342 -7.28 25.33 3.19
C LYS A 342 -6.98 25.01 4.66
N ASN A 343 -6.83 23.72 5.00
CA ASN A 343 -6.66 23.22 6.36
C ASN A 343 -5.21 22.79 6.65
N PHE A 344 -4.22 23.44 6.04
CA PHE A 344 -2.82 22.98 6.10
C PHE A 344 -2.29 22.85 7.54
N SER A 345 -2.76 23.68 8.48
CA SER A 345 -2.41 23.57 9.90
C SER A 345 -2.78 22.21 10.51
N LYS A 346 -3.88 21.58 10.06
CA LYS A 346 -4.42 20.32 10.58
C LYS A 346 -3.83 19.05 9.94
N ILE A 347 -3.05 19.19 8.87
CA ILE A 347 -2.34 18.08 8.23
C ILE A 347 -1.19 17.60 9.14
N SER A 348 -0.98 16.29 9.24
CA SER A 348 0.07 15.69 10.06
C SER A 348 1.45 16.19 9.69
N LYS A 349 2.38 16.11 10.66
CA LYS A 349 3.79 16.45 10.41
C LYS A 349 4.39 15.56 9.32
N GLU A 350 4.06 14.28 9.31
CA GLU A 350 4.51 13.32 8.30
C GLU A 350 4.07 13.73 6.88
N ASN A 351 2.78 14.03 6.69
CA ASN A 351 2.27 14.44 5.38
C ASN A 351 2.88 15.78 4.92
N LYS A 352 3.09 16.72 5.84
CA LYS A 352 3.80 17.98 5.57
C LYS A 352 5.24 17.75 5.14
N ASP A 353 5.93 16.79 5.73
CA ASP A 353 7.31 16.45 5.37
C ASP A 353 7.36 15.70 4.04
N ASN A 354 6.42 14.81 3.78
CA ASN A 354 6.27 14.08 2.51
C ASN A 354 6.00 15.01 1.31
N LEU A 355 5.17 16.04 1.48
CA LEU A 355 4.90 17.05 0.45
C LEU A 355 6.14 17.87 0.04
N LYS A 356 7.22 17.82 0.82
CA LYS A 356 8.50 18.50 0.51
C LYS A 356 9.48 17.59 -0.24
N VAL A 357 9.18 16.30 -0.40
CA VAL A 357 10.07 15.34 -1.04
C VAL A 357 9.76 15.26 -2.53
N ASN A 358 10.65 15.83 -3.35
CA ASN A 358 10.56 15.74 -4.79
C ASN A 358 10.63 14.26 -5.25
N GLY A 359 9.82 13.89 -6.24
CA GLY A 359 9.70 12.53 -6.77
C GLY A 359 8.81 11.59 -5.96
N LYS A 360 8.35 11.98 -4.76
CA LYS A 360 7.55 11.09 -3.91
C LYS A 360 6.20 10.77 -4.55
N GLU A 361 5.85 9.49 -4.62
CA GLU A 361 4.58 9.01 -5.16
C GLU A 361 3.43 9.29 -4.21
N VAL A 362 2.33 9.80 -4.76
CA VAL A 362 1.14 10.13 -3.99
C VAL A 362 -0.10 9.92 -4.85
N THR A 363 -1.11 9.33 -4.24
CA THR A 363 -2.50 9.43 -4.68
C THR A 363 -3.19 10.49 -3.84
N VAL A 364 -3.58 11.58 -4.48
CA VAL A 364 -4.31 12.68 -3.85
C VAL A 364 -5.78 12.54 -4.19
N THR A 365 -6.60 12.28 -3.19
CA THR A 365 -8.05 12.35 -3.32
C THR A 365 -8.48 13.80 -3.12
N GLY A 366 -8.95 14.47 -4.16
CA GLY A 366 -9.30 15.88 -4.05
C GLY A 366 -10.14 16.38 -5.20
N THR A 367 -10.53 17.64 -5.14
CA THR A 367 -11.36 18.28 -6.17
C THR A 367 -10.50 19.17 -7.04
N PHE A 368 -10.53 18.96 -8.35
CA PHE A 368 -9.89 19.88 -9.29
C PHE A 368 -10.53 21.27 -9.21
N GLY A 369 -9.70 22.30 -9.21
CA GLY A 369 -10.15 23.69 -9.17
C GLY A 369 -9.08 24.64 -9.68
N LYS A 370 -9.44 25.90 -9.84
CA LYS A 370 -8.50 26.93 -10.29
C LYS A 370 -8.40 28.05 -9.26
N HIS A 371 -7.19 28.54 -9.03
CA HIS A 371 -6.95 29.76 -8.27
C HIS A 371 -6.10 30.72 -9.11
N ASN A 372 -6.72 31.80 -9.59
CA ASN A 372 -6.17 32.68 -10.64
C ASN A 372 -5.80 31.89 -11.90
N THR A 373 -4.51 31.77 -12.22
CA THR A 373 -3.98 31.00 -13.37
C THR A 373 -3.47 29.62 -12.99
N THR A 374 -3.46 29.26 -11.70
CA THR A 374 -2.92 28.00 -11.21
C THR A 374 -4.01 26.94 -11.13
N LEU A 375 -3.79 25.80 -11.79
CA LEU A 375 -4.61 24.61 -11.66
C LEU A 375 -4.24 23.88 -10.36
N GLN A 376 -5.23 23.42 -9.61
CA GLN A 376 -5.03 22.79 -8.31
C GLN A 376 -5.92 21.57 -8.11
N ILE A 377 -5.47 20.67 -7.25
CA ILE A 377 -6.29 19.64 -6.62
C ILE A 377 -6.42 19.98 -5.13
N ALA A 378 -7.65 20.24 -4.70
CA ALA A 378 -7.98 20.61 -3.32
C ALA A 378 -8.28 19.34 -2.48
N TYR A 379 -7.43 19.05 -1.50
CA TYR A 379 -7.62 17.98 -0.51
C TYR A 379 -7.92 18.58 0.88
N GLU A 380 -8.52 17.81 1.78
CA GLU A 380 -9.09 18.35 3.03
C GLU A 380 -8.47 17.79 4.31
N GLN A 381 -7.96 16.55 4.28
CA GLN A 381 -7.48 15.83 5.46
C GLN A 381 -6.34 14.85 5.14
N ASP A 382 -5.70 14.29 6.18
CA ASP A 382 -4.55 13.40 6.02
C ASP A 382 -4.84 12.14 5.20
N SER A 383 -6.03 11.56 5.35
CA SER A 383 -6.44 10.36 4.62
C SER A 383 -6.63 10.59 3.12
N ASP A 384 -6.71 11.85 2.68
CA ASP A 384 -6.80 12.18 1.25
C ASP A 384 -5.45 12.05 0.54
N LEU A 385 -4.35 12.02 1.31
CA LEU A 385 -3.00 11.82 0.81
C LEU A 385 -2.58 10.38 1.10
N VAL A 386 -2.74 9.52 0.11
CA VAL A 386 -2.25 8.15 0.19
C VAL A 386 -0.89 8.13 -0.49
N TRP A 387 0.15 8.01 0.31
CA TRP A 387 1.51 7.87 -0.21
C TRP A 387 1.71 6.46 -0.71
N GLY A 388 2.28 6.33 -1.90
CA GLY A 388 2.76 5.03 -2.35
C GLY A 388 3.80 4.51 -1.36
N SER A 389 3.69 3.24 -0.96
CA SER A 389 4.77 2.52 -0.32
C SER A 389 5.88 2.45 -1.37
N GLY A 390 6.83 3.38 -1.28
CA GLY A 390 7.78 3.72 -2.34
C GLY A 390 7.99 2.61 -3.38
N ASN A 391 7.47 2.84 -4.59
CA ASN A 391 7.44 1.92 -5.71
C ASN A 391 6.71 0.59 -5.40
N ASN A 392 5.40 0.53 -5.60
CA ASN A 392 4.72 -0.74 -5.91
C ASN A 392 3.31 -0.52 -6.52
N ASN A 393 3.27 -0.41 -7.86
CA ASN A 393 2.09 -0.72 -8.66
C ASN A 393 2.21 -2.17 -9.17
N PRO A 394 1.14 -2.93 -9.44
CA PRO A 394 1.15 -3.93 -10.50
C PRO A 394 1.29 -3.15 -11.81
N GLN A 395 2.56 -2.91 -12.17
CA GLN A 395 2.95 -2.34 -13.43
C GLN A 395 2.70 -3.37 -14.54
N PRO A 396 2.39 -2.98 -15.79
CA PRO A 396 2.69 -3.85 -16.94
C PRO A 396 4.09 -4.46 -16.73
N PRO A 397 4.31 -5.75 -17.04
CA PRO A 397 5.53 -6.44 -16.68
C PRO A 397 6.72 -5.55 -17.00
N ALA A 398 7.47 -5.17 -15.94
CA ALA A 398 8.60 -4.26 -16.09
C ALA A 398 9.50 -4.83 -17.18
N GLU A 399 9.83 -3.99 -18.18
CA GLU A 399 10.72 -4.39 -19.26
C GLU A 399 11.99 -4.98 -18.64
N THR A 400 12.24 -6.25 -18.94
CA THR A 400 13.45 -6.92 -18.49
C THR A 400 14.58 -6.55 -19.44
N ILE A 401 15.59 -5.88 -18.92
CA ILE A 401 16.75 -5.40 -19.65
C ILE A 401 17.95 -6.27 -19.28
N GLU A 402 18.49 -6.98 -20.26
CA GLU A 402 19.76 -7.70 -20.14
C GLU A 402 20.91 -6.71 -20.31
N ALA A 403 21.67 -6.47 -19.24
CA ALA A 403 22.76 -5.49 -19.24
C ALA A 403 23.79 -5.76 -20.34
N SER A 404 24.12 -7.02 -20.59
CA SER A 404 25.16 -7.43 -21.55
C SER A 404 24.86 -7.04 -23.01
N THR A 405 23.59 -6.85 -23.37
CA THR A 405 23.15 -6.54 -24.75
C THR A 405 22.54 -5.15 -24.89
N ALA A 406 22.14 -4.53 -23.78
CA ALA A 406 21.59 -3.19 -23.77
C ALA A 406 22.62 -2.09 -24.07
N THR A 407 22.13 -0.93 -24.51
CA THR A 407 22.91 0.30 -24.69
C THR A 407 22.32 1.41 -23.83
N VAL A 408 23.01 2.54 -23.69
CA VAL A 408 22.54 3.70 -22.91
C VAL A 408 21.16 4.22 -23.34
N ALA A 409 20.73 3.91 -24.57
CA ALA A 409 19.41 4.30 -25.08
C ALA A 409 18.24 3.75 -24.24
N VAL A 410 18.44 2.66 -23.49
CA VAL A 410 17.40 2.11 -22.59
C VAL A 410 17.19 2.96 -21.34
N PHE A 411 18.13 3.87 -21.04
CA PHE A 411 18.08 4.70 -19.84
C PHE A 411 17.16 5.90 -20.06
N GLU A 412 15.99 5.85 -19.43
CA GLU A 412 15.03 6.95 -19.33
C GLU A 412 14.83 7.29 -17.86
N GLU A 413 15.07 8.55 -17.47
CA GLU A 413 14.96 8.96 -16.06
C GLU A 413 13.52 8.75 -15.54
N ASN A 414 13.40 8.19 -14.34
CA ASN A 414 12.15 7.76 -13.69
C ASN A 414 11.46 6.53 -14.30
N LYS A 415 12.04 5.88 -15.32
CA LYS A 415 11.51 4.61 -15.85
C LYS A 415 11.75 3.46 -14.88
N VAL A 416 10.71 2.70 -14.57
CA VAL A 416 10.79 1.48 -13.74
C VAL A 416 11.11 0.30 -14.65
N VAL A 417 12.16 -0.45 -14.32
CA VAL A 417 12.68 -1.56 -15.12
C VAL A 417 13.08 -2.73 -14.22
N THR A 418 13.23 -3.91 -14.83
CA THR A 418 13.97 -5.01 -14.23
C THR A 418 15.29 -5.15 -14.98
N MET A 419 16.43 -4.93 -14.35
CA MET A 419 17.74 -5.15 -14.97
C MET A 419 18.34 -6.48 -14.50
N HIS A 420 18.83 -7.28 -15.44
CA HIS A 420 19.56 -8.52 -15.17
C HIS A 420 20.97 -8.45 -15.75
N GLY A 421 21.94 -9.04 -15.04
CA GLY A 421 23.31 -9.20 -15.53
C GLY A 421 24.34 -9.35 -14.40
N VAL A 422 25.60 -9.44 -14.79
CA VAL A 422 26.73 -9.55 -13.85
C VAL A 422 27.24 -8.17 -13.47
N LEU A 423 27.30 -7.89 -12.16
CA LEU A 423 27.79 -6.62 -11.66
C LEU A 423 29.30 -6.47 -11.82
N VAL A 424 29.76 -5.26 -12.11
CA VAL A 424 31.16 -4.86 -11.97
C VAL A 424 31.30 -3.93 -10.77
N SER A 425 32.40 -4.05 -10.02
CA SER A 425 32.69 -3.15 -8.90
C SER A 425 33.65 -2.05 -9.33
N LYS A 426 33.34 -0.81 -8.92
CA LYS A 426 34.19 0.38 -9.12
C LYS A 426 33.96 1.42 -8.01
N GLY A 427 35.02 1.89 -7.37
CA GLY A 427 34.96 2.79 -6.21
C GLY A 427 34.13 2.21 -5.05
N GLY A 428 34.19 0.88 -4.84
CA GLY A 428 33.39 0.19 -3.83
C GLY A 428 31.88 0.18 -4.07
N LYS A 429 31.44 0.42 -5.31
CA LYS A 429 30.03 0.39 -5.71
C LYS A 429 29.82 -0.62 -6.83
N GLY A 430 28.67 -1.28 -6.86
CA GLY A 430 28.27 -2.17 -7.95
C GLY A 430 27.61 -1.43 -9.10
N TYR A 431 27.90 -1.85 -10.33
CA TYR A 431 27.31 -1.32 -11.56
C TYR A 431 26.91 -2.46 -12.49
N PHE A 432 25.80 -2.28 -13.20
CA PHE A 432 25.62 -2.97 -14.47
C PHE A 432 26.49 -2.31 -15.53
N LYS A 433 27.28 -3.09 -16.26
CA LYS A 433 28.00 -2.63 -17.44
C LYS A 433 27.19 -3.01 -18.68
N LEU A 434 26.73 -2.00 -19.41
CA LEU A 434 25.98 -2.17 -20.65
C LEU A 434 26.88 -2.69 -21.78
N GLY A 435 26.29 -3.23 -22.84
CA GLY A 435 27.00 -3.73 -24.03
C GLY A 435 27.85 -2.66 -24.72
N ASP A 436 27.45 -1.39 -24.63
CA ASP A 436 28.23 -0.23 -25.11
C ASP A 436 29.29 0.29 -24.12
N GLY A 437 29.45 -0.38 -22.97
CA GLY A 437 30.40 -0.02 -21.91
C GLY A 437 29.88 1.00 -20.89
N THR A 438 28.66 1.53 -21.05
CA THR A 438 28.05 2.44 -20.09
C THR A 438 27.85 1.77 -18.73
N LEU A 439 28.13 2.49 -17.64
CA LEU A 439 27.90 2.00 -16.28
C LEU A 439 26.60 2.56 -15.71
N ILE A 440 25.73 1.68 -15.23
CA ILE A 440 24.53 2.02 -14.46
C ILE A 440 24.76 1.58 -13.01
N GLN A 441 24.89 2.54 -12.10
CA GLN A 441 25.17 2.26 -10.69
C GLN A 441 23.95 1.60 -10.03
N VAL A 442 24.18 0.53 -9.29
CA VAL A 442 23.17 -0.03 -8.40
C VAL A 442 23.15 0.80 -7.11
N TYR A 443 21.99 1.37 -6.79
CA TYR A 443 21.83 2.22 -5.62
C TYR A 443 20.62 1.81 -4.79
N SER A 444 20.82 1.73 -3.47
CA SER A 444 19.74 1.51 -2.50
C SER A 444 19.41 2.81 -1.80
N SER A 445 18.12 3.18 -1.82
CA SER A 445 17.61 4.37 -1.12
C SER A 445 17.42 4.15 0.39
N THR A 446 17.54 2.92 0.89
CA THR A 446 17.35 2.57 2.31
C THR A 446 18.68 2.38 3.04
N LYS A 447 18.70 2.76 4.33
CA LYS A 447 19.93 2.79 5.15
C LYS A 447 20.34 1.43 5.74
N ASN A 448 19.46 0.44 5.82
CA ASN A 448 19.62 -0.73 6.71
C ASN A 448 19.86 -2.10 6.03
N ILE A 449 20.42 -2.16 4.81
CA ILE A 449 20.65 -3.43 4.11
C ILE A 449 22.14 -3.73 4.02
N ASN A 450 22.76 -4.26 5.08
CA ASN A 450 24.22 -4.47 5.11
C ASN A 450 24.66 -5.61 4.17
N GLU A 451 24.03 -6.78 4.22
CA GLU A 451 24.51 -7.95 3.44
C GLU A 451 24.37 -7.77 1.91
N THR A 452 23.23 -7.26 1.44
CA THR A 452 23.01 -7.00 0.00
C THR A 452 23.98 -5.95 -0.53
N LYS A 453 24.29 -4.90 0.26
CA LYS A 453 25.24 -3.86 -0.13
C LYS A 453 26.66 -4.41 -0.25
N GLU A 454 27.07 -5.29 0.66
CA GLU A 454 28.38 -5.95 0.60
C GLU A 454 28.52 -6.80 -0.67
N LYS A 455 27.49 -7.60 -1.00
CA LYS A 455 27.48 -8.41 -2.24
C LYS A 455 27.52 -7.55 -3.51
N ILE A 456 26.72 -6.48 -3.56
CA ILE A 456 26.73 -5.52 -4.68
C ILE A 456 28.10 -4.83 -4.80
N ALA A 457 28.69 -4.41 -3.69
CA ALA A 457 29.98 -3.73 -3.66
C ALA A 457 31.15 -4.66 -4.06
N MET A 458 31.05 -5.96 -3.80
CA MET A 458 32.07 -6.93 -4.25
C MET A 458 32.12 -7.04 -5.78
N GLY A 459 30.97 -6.86 -6.44
CA GLY A 459 30.84 -7.13 -7.88
C GLY A 459 30.92 -8.63 -8.19
N GLY A 460 30.83 -8.97 -9.47
CA GLY A 460 30.94 -10.35 -9.98
C GLY A 460 29.72 -11.24 -9.74
N TYR A 461 28.76 -10.83 -8.92
CA TYR A 461 27.46 -11.50 -8.81
C TYR A 461 26.62 -11.26 -10.06
N GLU A 462 25.99 -12.32 -10.54
CA GLU A 462 24.79 -12.22 -11.37
C GLU A 462 23.62 -11.76 -10.49
N VAL A 463 22.92 -10.71 -10.93
CA VAL A 463 21.87 -10.07 -10.15
C VAL A 463 20.73 -9.64 -11.06
N THR A 464 19.49 -9.87 -10.62
CA THR A 464 18.28 -9.24 -11.14
C THR A 464 17.81 -8.17 -10.17
N ILE A 465 17.65 -6.93 -10.64
CA ILE A 465 17.20 -5.80 -9.83
C ILE A 465 15.97 -5.17 -10.46
N LYS A 466 14.86 -5.15 -9.72
CA LYS A 466 13.72 -4.29 -10.01
C LYS A 466 13.96 -2.92 -9.40
N GLY A 467 13.87 -1.86 -10.20
CA GLY A 467 14.16 -0.52 -9.71
C GLY A 467 13.78 0.58 -10.68
N THR A 468 14.00 1.81 -10.26
CA THR A 468 13.73 3.01 -11.06
C THR A 468 15.04 3.60 -11.55
N PHE A 469 15.13 3.92 -12.84
CA PHE A 469 16.26 4.69 -13.35
C PHE A 469 16.26 6.11 -12.79
N GLY A 470 17.43 6.58 -12.35
CA GLY A 470 17.60 7.91 -11.79
C GLY A 470 18.98 8.48 -12.09
N LEU A 471 19.07 9.80 -12.11
CA LEU A 471 20.34 10.50 -12.27
C LEU A 471 20.73 11.16 -10.94
N HIS A 472 21.94 10.86 -10.44
CA HIS A 472 22.47 11.48 -9.23
C HIS A 472 23.87 12.03 -9.48
N ASN A 473 24.03 13.36 -9.40
CA ASN A 473 25.29 14.05 -9.69
C ASN A 473 25.95 13.58 -11.02
N GLY A 474 25.13 13.43 -12.07
CA GLY A 474 25.59 12.96 -13.39
C GLY A 474 25.82 11.45 -13.50
N THR A 475 25.68 10.68 -12.41
CA THR A 475 25.77 9.22 -12.42
C THR A 475 24.41 8.62 -12.72
N LYS A 476 24.32 7.78 -13.74
CA LYS A 476 23.13 6.98 -14.05
C LYS A 476 22.99 5.85 -13.05
N GLN A 477 21.81 5.67 -12.49
CA GLN A 477 21.56 4.70 -11.42
C GLN A 477 20.31 3.89 -11.70
N ILE A 478 20.29 2.64 -11.24
CA ILE A 478 19.07 1.91 -10.93
C ILE A 478 18.87 1.95 -9.41
N GLN A 479 17.75 2.52 -8.99
CA GLN A 479 17.41 2.74 -7.59
C GLN A 479 16.38 1.73 -7.13
N TYR A 480 16.70 0.97 -6.09
CA TYR A 480 15.77 0.04 -5.46
C TYR A 480 15.54 0.42 -4.00
N THR A 481 14.32 0.20 -3.50
CA THR A 481 13.88 0.58 -2.15
C THR A 481 13.82 -0.63 -1.22
N LYS A 482 13.66 -1.85 -1.75
CA LYS A 482 13.45 -3.06 -0.95
C LYS A 482 14.45 -4.16 -1.29
N ALA A 483 14.84 -4.95 -0.29
CA ALA A 483 15.75 -6.08 -0.51
C ALA A 483 15.14 -7.17 -1.41
N GLU A 484 13.82 -7.35 -1.36
CA GLU A 484 13.06 -8.29 -2.21
C GLU A 484 13.13 -7.97 -3.71
N ASP A 485 13.44 -6.72 -4.06
CA ASP A 485 13.63 -6.30 -5.46
C ASP A 485 15.00 -6.72 -6.03
N VAL A 486 15.88 -7.31 -5.21
CA VAL A 486 17.22 -7.75 -5.60
C VAL A 486 17.32 -9.26 -5.45
N THR A 487 17.41 -9.96 -6.57
CA THR A 487 17.64 -11.40 -6.61
C THR A 487 19.06 -11.69 -7.06
N PHE A 488 19.83 -12.43 -6.25
CA PHE A 488 21.16 -12.90 -6.64
C PHE A 488 21.05 -14.25 -7.36
N GLY A 489 21.68 -14.35 -8.52
CA GLY A 489 21.90 -15.58 -9.27
C GLY A 489 23.25 -16.21 -8.94
N GLN A 490 24.04 -16.50 -9.97
CA GLN A 490 25.38 -17.06 -9.81
C GLN A 490 26.31 -16.14 -9.00
N ALA A 491 26.93 -16.69 -7.94
CA ALA A 491 27.95 -16.02 -7.17
C ALA A 491 29.31 -16.01 -7.92
N PRO A 492 30.14 -14.96 -7.75
CA PRO A 492 31.49 -14.95 -8.29
C PRO A 492 32.36 -16.00 -7.61
N ALA A 493 33.44 -16.40 -8.28
CA ALA A 493 34.49 -17.18 -7.64
C ALA A 493 35.06 -16.38 -6.45
N THR A 494 35.30 -17.07 -5.33
CA THR A 494 35.92 -16.45 -4.15
C THR A 494 37.27 -15.84 -4.55
N PRO A 495 37.49 -14.54 -4.30
CA PRO A 495 38.73 -13.89 -4.67
C PRO A 495 39.89 -14.51 -3.88
N THR A 496 40.99 -14.78 -4.58
CA THR A 496 42.26 -15.19 -3.95
C THR A 496 43.06 -13.93 -3.67
N TYR A 497 43.42 -13.72 -2.41
CA TYR A 497 44.20 -12.55 -1.98
C TYR A 497 45.69 -12.86 -1.99
N GLU A 498 46.45 -12.11 -2.80
CA GLU A 498 47.91 -12.18 -2.76
C GLU A 498 48.43 -11.44 -1.52
N ALA A 499 49.22 -12.11 -0.69
CA ALA A 499 49.83 -11.48 0.48
C ALA A 499 50.90 -10.46 0.04
N LEU A 500 50.82 -9.24 0.56
CA LEU A 500 51.73 -8.16 0.21
C LEU A 500 52.18 -7.43 1.47
N ASP A 501 53.49 -7.24 1.63
CA ASP A 501 54.08 -6.46 2.73
C ASP A 501 54.54 -5.10 2.20
N ALA A 502 53.96 -4.02 2.74
CA ALA A 502 54.24 -2.65 2.31
C ALA A 502 55.72 -2.25 2.46
N SER A 503 56.49 -2.91 3.34
CA SER A 503 57.92 -2.65 3.53
C SER A 503 58.79 -3.12 2.35
N THR A 504 58.26 -3.99 1.48
CA THR A 504 58.97 -4.53 0.31
C THR A 504 58.23 -4.29 -1.00
N ALA A 505 56.91 -4.10 -0.94
CA ALA A 505 56.08 -3.79 -2.09
C ALA A 505 56.40 -2.42 -2.69
N THR A 506 56.25 -2.32 -4.01
CA THR A 506 56.36 -1.08 -4.78
C THR A 506 55.09 -0.86 -5.60
N ILE A 507 54.95 0.27 -6.28
CA ILE A 507 53.81 0.52 -7.16
C ILE A 507 53.72 -0.49 -8.31
N ALA A 508 54.81 -1.18 -8.67
CA ALA A 508 54.80 -2.24 -9.68
C ALA A 508 53.96 -3.46 -9.25
N ASN A 509 53.71 -3.64 -7.94
CA ASN A 509 52.82 -4.69 -7.43
C ASN A 509 51.34 -4.33 -7.53
N TYR A 510 51.02 -3.06 -7.81
CA TYR A 510 49.67 -2.56 -7.96
C TYR A 510 49.14 -2.83 -9.38
N ALA A 511 47.98 -3.46 -9.46
CA ALA A 511 47.21 -3.59 -10.70
C ALA A 511 45.73 -3.35 -10.40
N ASP A 512 45.10 -2.45 -11.14
CA ASP A 512 43.66 -2.18 -11.03
C ASP A 512 42.88 -3.49 -11.20
N GLY A 513 42.01 -3.80 -10.25
CA GLY A 513 41.29 -5.07 -10.21
C GLY A 513 41.89 -6.18 -9.35
N LYS A 514 43.17 -6.06 -8.94
CA LYS A 514 43.89 -7.13 -8.21
C LYS A 514 43.46 -7.21 -6.74
N TYR A 515 43.19 -8.41 -6.26
CA TYR A 515 42.89 -8.68 -4.85
C TYR A 515 44.17 -8.95 -4.05
N VAL A 516 44.37 -8.26 -2.94
CA VAL A 516 45.56 -8.37 -2.09
C VAL A 516 45.23 -8.37 -0.60
N LYS A 517 46.07 -9.02 0.19
CA LYS A 517 46.13 -8.90 1.65
C LYS A 517 47.35 -8.05 2.00
N LEU A 518 47.16 -6.73 2.06
CA LEU A 518 48.23 -5.75 2.26
C LEU A 518 48.48 -5.51 3.76
N THR A 519 49.69 -5.81 4.22
CA THR A 519 50.15 -5.52 5.59
C THR A 519 51.04 -4.28 5.58
N GLY A 520 50.82 -3.36 6.51
CA GLY A 520 51.60 -2.14 6.60
C GLY A 520 51.30 -1.31 7.85
N THR A 521 51.83 -0.09 7.85
CA THR A 521 51.63 0.89 8.93
C THR A 521 50.85 2.08 8.39
N ILE A 522 49.85 2.52 9.16
CA ILE A 522 48.95 3.60 8.78
C ILE A 522 49.64 4.95 8.92
N ILE A 523 49.45 5.79 7.90
CA ILE A 523 49.70 7.23 7.93
C ILE A 523 48.39 7.92 7.57
N THR A 524 48.00 8.92 8.35
CA THR A 524 46.78 9.68 8.14
C THR A 524 47.06 11.05 7.54
N GLN A 525 46.10 11.55 6.77
CA GLN A 525 46.14 12.91 6.24
C GLN A 525 44.76 13.54 6.43
N LYS A 526 44.73 14.78 6.94
CA LYS A 526 43.49 15.54 7.07
C LYS A 526 43.07 16.11 5.72
N ASN A 527 41.82 15.90 5.37
CA ASN A 527 41.16 16.46 4.21
C ASN A 527 39.86 17.16 4.65
N GLY A 528 40.01 18.43 5.05
CA GLY A 528 38.94 19.18 5.70
C GLY A 528 38.50 18.53 7.02
N LYS A 529 37.23 18.12 7.10
CA LYS A 529 36.65 17.43 8.28
C LYS A 529 36.89 15.92 8.29
N TYR A 530 37.48 15.37 7.23
CA TYR A 530 37.73 13.94 7.07
C TYR A 530 39.22 13.62 7.30
N THR A 531 39.48 12.38 7.73
CA THR A 531 40.82 11.84 7.87
C THR A 531 40.94 10.66 6.91
N ASP A 532 41.79 10.81 5.90
CA ASP A 532 42.13 9.73 4.97
C ASP A 532 43.29 8.91 5.56
N SER A 533 43.23 7.60 5.38
CA SER A 533 44.22 6.65 5.89
C SER A 533 44.97 6.00 4.73
N TYR A 534 46.29 5.90 4.85
CA TYR A 534 47.17 5.40 3.81
C TYR A 534 48.13 4.35 4.37
N ILE A 535 48.53 3.42 3.52
CA ILE A 535 49.74 2.60 3.70
C ILE A 535 50.76 3.10 2.68
N THR A 536 51.99 3.40 3.15
CA THR A 536 53.09 3.80 2.26
C THR A 536 53.90 2.57 1.87
N LEU A 537 54.10 2.39 0.57
CA LEU A 537 54.93 1.35 -0.03
C LEU A 537 56.42 1.70 0.08
N SER A 538 57.30 0.73 -0.17
CA SER A 538 58.75 0.90 -0.02
C SER A 538 59.38 1.96 -0.93
N ASP A 539 58.74 2.26 -2.06
CA ASP A 539 59.13 3.29 -3.02
C ASP A 539 58.50 4.68 -2.72
N GLY A 540 57.79 4.82 -1.59
CA GLY A 540 57.15 6.06 -1.17
C GLY A 540 55.75 6.29 -1.74
N ASN A 541 55.26 5.43 -2.65
CA ASN A 541 53.89 5.51 -3.14
C ASN A 541 52.89 5.20 -2.03
N LYS A 542 51.71 5.83 -2.07
CA LYS A 542 50.68 5.69 -1.04
C LYS A 542 49.47 4.96 -1.58
N ILE A 543 49.03 3.92 -0.87
CA ILE A 543 47.76 3.23 -1.10
C ILE A 543 46.76 3.75 -0.07
N LYS A 544 45.68 4.38 -0.55
CA LYS A 544 44.60 4.86 0.30
C LYS A 544 43.71 3.69 0.72
N LEU A 545 43.44 3.55 2.01
CA LEU A 545 42.48 2.57 2.53
C LEU A 545 41.07 3.15 2.42
N PHE A 546 40.21 2.51 1.62
CA PHE A 546 38.84 3.01 1.41
C PHE A 546 37.79 1.94 1.72
N PRO A 547 36.93 2.13 2.74
CA PRO A 547 35.83 1.22 3.00
C PRO A 547 34.71 1.45 1.97
N ALA A 548 34.31 0.41 1.26
CA ALA A 548 33.17 0.46 0.33
C ALA A 548 31.86 0.86 1.04
N ASN A 549 31.68 0.37 2.26
CA ASN A 549 30.60 0.78 3.17
C ASN A 549 31.16 1.02 4.57
N SER A 550 31.30 2.29 4.97
CA SER A 550 31.82 2.62 6.30
C SER A 550 30.96 2.08 7.45
N ALA A 551 29.66 1.81 7.22
CA ALA A 551 28.78 1.23 8.23
C ALA A 551 29.00 -0.27 8.45
N SER A 552 29.64 -0.97 7.50
CA SER A 552 30.01 -2.39 7.61
C SER A 552 31.28 -2.60 8.42
N ILE A 553 31.97 -1.52 8.82
CA ILE A 553 33.21 -1.57 9.60
C ILE A 553 32.90 -1.13 11.03
N SER A 554 33.32 -1.92 12.00
CA SER A 554 33.11 -1.60 13.41
C SER A 554 33.73 -0.26 13.75
N LYS A 555 33.10 0.43 14.71
CA LYS A 555 33.60 1.71 15.22
C LYS A 555 35.04 1.58 15.74
N ALA A 556 35.35 0.49 16.44
CA ALA A 556 36.69 0.23 16.97
C ALA A 556 37.75 0.16 15.85
N LYS A 557 37.51 -0.60 14.79
CA LYS A 557 38.44 -0.68 13.65
C LYS A 557 38.52 0.64 12.90
N THR A 558 37.39 1.30 12.68
CA THR A 558 37.35 2.65 12.05
C THR A 558 38.19 3.67 12.83
N ASP A 559 38.13 3.64 14.17
CA ASP A 559 38.89 4.54 15.02
C ASP A 559 40.39 4.17 15.03
N SER A 560 40.74 2.88 14.98
CA SER A 560 42.13 2.42 14.83
C SER A 560 42.73 2.76 13.47
N LEU A 561 41.94 2.67 12.39
CA LEU A 561 42.39 3.02 11.04
C LEU A 561 42.72 4.52 10.91
N LYS A 562 42.30 5.36 11.85
CA LYS A 562 42.57 6.81 11.88
C LYS A 562 43.74 7.19 12.80
N LYS A 563 44.57 6.23 13.20
CA LYS A 563 45.75 6.47 14.04
C LYS A 563 47.04 6.25 13.26
N ASP A 564 47.88 7.28 13.21
CA ASP A 564 49.24 7.16 12.69
C ASP A 564 50.03 6.11 13.46
N GLY A 565 50.81 5.30 12.74
CA GLY A 565 51.64 4.25 13.33
C GLY A 565 50.91 2.94 13.63
N GLN A 566 49.58 2.88 13.47
CA GLN A 566 48.85 1.63 13.67
C GLN A 566 49.25 0.60 12.61
N LYS A 567 49.70 -0.59 13.05
CA LYS A 567 49.91 -1.72 12.16
C LYS A 567 48.58 -2.37 11.79
N VAL A 568 48.41 -2.70 10.52
CA VAL A 568 47.18 -3.27 10.00
C VAL A 568 47.47 -4.21 8.85
N THR A 569 46.63 -5.22 8.71
CA THR A 569 46.49 -6.00 7.49
C THR A 569 45.10 -5.80 6.92
N VAL A 570 45.01 -5.41 5.64
CA VAL A 570 43.74 -5.15 4.94
C VAL A 570 43.64 -6.08 3.73
N SER A 571 42.58 -6.88 3.69
CA SER A 571 42.22 -7.67 2.52
C SER A 571 41.28 -6.84 1.64
N GLY A 572 41.64 -6.61 0.39
CA GLY A 572 40.83 -5.77 -0.48
C GLY A 572 41.21 -5.87 -1.94
N LYS A 573 40.54 -5.06 -2.76
CA LYS A 573 40.79 -4.94 -4.20
C LYS A 573 41.44 -3.61 -4.49
N PHE A 574 42.52 -3.62 -5.26
CA PHE A 574 43.11 -2.41 -5.79
C PHE A 574 42.20 -1.77 -6.83
N GLU A 575 41.87 -0.49 -6.65
CA GLU A 575 41.08 0.28 -7.61
C GLU A 575 41.62 1.70 -7.82
N ASP A 576 41.64 2.12 -9.07
CA ASP A 576 42.04 3.46 -9.48
C ASP A 576 40.89 4.46 -9.25
N TYR A 577 41.17 5.55 -8.51
CA TYR A 577 40.26 6.68 -8.36
C TYR A 577 40.85 7.95 -8.99
N ILE A 578 40.09 8.62 -9.83
CA ILE A 578 40.46 9.93 -10.39
C ILE A 578 39.70 10.99 -9.61
N ASP A 579 40.42 11.87 -8.92
CA ASP A 579 39.80 12.95 -8.16
C ASP A 579 39.25 14.07 -9.06
N ASN A 580 38.56 15.04 -8.47
CA ASN A 580 37.98 16.17 -9.20
C ASN A 580 39.02 17.08 -9.88
N LYS A 581 40.31 16.91 -9.59
CA LYS A 581 41.43 17.64 -10.21
C LYS A 581 42.12 16.81 -11.29
N GLY A 582 41.64 15.59 -11.57
CA GLY A 582 42.25 14.67 -12.53
C GLY A 582 43.43 13.88 -11.99
N ALA A 583 43.73 13.97 -10.68
CA ALA A 583 44.82 13.22 -10.07
C ALA A 583 44.40 11.77 -9.81
N LYS A 584 45.28 10.83 -10.18
CA LYS A 584 45.10 9.41 -9.92
C LYS A 584 45.48 9.07 -8.48
N ILE A 585 44.57 8.42 -7.77
CA ILE A 585 44.72 7.92 -6.40
C ILE A 585 44.62 6.40 -6.45
N TYR A 586 45.59 5.72 -5.86
CA TYR A 586 45.59 4.27 -5.72
C TYR A 586 44.83 3.88 -4.45
N GLU A 587 43.68 3.23 -4.59
CA GLU A 587 42.87 2.81 -3.45
C GLU A 587 42.96 1.29 -3.23
N LEU A 588 42.88 0.88 -1.97
CA LEU A 588 42.58 -0.49 -1.57
C LEU A 588 41.16 -0.49 -0.99
N ILE A 589 40.23 -1.03 -1.77
CA ILE A 589 38.82 -1.12 -1.43
C ILE A 589 38.59 -2.37 -0.58
N TYR A 590 38.05 -2.18 0.62
CA TYR A 590 37.65 -3.28 1.52
C TYR A 590 36.17 -3.13 1.90
N ILE A 591 35.49 -4.24 2.17
CA ILE A 591 34.02 -4.28 2.14
C ILE A 591 33.43 -4.52 3.53
N LYS A 592 33.99 -5.45 4.30
CA LYS A 592 33.42 -5.92 5.57
C LYS A 592 34.42 -5.82 6.72
N ASP A 593 33.92 -5.84 7.95
CA ASP A 593 34.76 -5.71 9.15
C ASP A 593 35.90 -6.75 9.20
N SER A 594 35.65 -7.99 8.77
CA SER A 594 36.65 -9.07 8.77
C SER A 594 37.76 -8.90 7.74
N ASP A 595 37.65 -7.96 6.81
CA ASP A 595 38.73 -7.63 5.87
C ASP A 595 39.87 -6.84 6.55
N VAL A 596 39.61 -6.28 7.73
CA VAL A 596 40.57 -5.45 8.48
C VAL A 596 41.02 -6.18 9.74
N GLU A 597 42.33 -6.43 9.83
CA GLU A 597 43.01 -7.04 10.98
C GLU A 597 43.93 -5.98 11.61
N ILE A 598 43.56 -5.46 12.78
CA ILE A 598 44.39 -4.54 13.57
C ILE A 598 45.42 -5.36 14.36
N GLN A 599 46.70 -4.98 14.31
CA GLN A 599 47.79 -5.67 15.00
C GLN A 599 48.26 -4.95 16.26
#